data_AF-A0A376TQG0-F1
#
_entry.id   AF-A0A376TQG0-F1
#
_cell.length_a   1.000
_cell.length_b   1.000
_cell.length_c   1.000
_cell.angle_alpha   90.00
_cell.angle_beta   90.00
_cell.angle_gamma   90.00
#
_symmetry.space_group_name_H-M   'P 1'
#
loop_
_entity.id
_entity.type
_entity.pdbx_description
1 polymer ?
#
loop_
_entity_poly.entity_id
_entity_poly.type
_entity_poly.pdbx_seq_one_letter_code
_entity_poly.pdbx_strand_id
1 'polypeptide(L)'
;MPLCHYRLQGYVQALRRCGIMVDPQYIARGDFTFEAGSKAMQQLLDLPQPPTAVFCHSDVMALGALSQAKRQGLKVRKTFP
;
A
#
# COMPACT_ATOMS: atom_id res chain seq x y z
N MET A 1 11.99 -8.18 11.29
CA MET A 1 12.37 -6.78 11.58
C MET A 1 11.29 -6.10 12.40
N PRO A 2 11.59 -5.61 13.62
CA PRO A 2 10.61 -5.01 14.53
C PRO A 2 9.97 -3.71 13.99
N LEU A 3 10.69 -2.95 13.14
CA LEU A 3 10.22 -1.68 12.60
C LEU A 3 8.98 -1.80 11.69
N CYS A 4 8.93 -2.80 10.81
CA CYS A 4 7.76 -3.04 9.94
C CYS A 4 6.50 -3.37 10.74
N HIS A 5 6.67 -4.12 11.84
CA HIS A 5 5.58 -4.48 12.72
C HIS A 5 4.94 -3.24 13.36
N TYR A 6 5.76 -2.32 13.88
CA TYR A 6 5.26 -1.07 14.45
C TYR A 6 4.62 -0.14 13.42
N ARG A 7 5.12 -0.08 12.18
CA ARG A 7 4.50 0.70 11.10
C ARG A 7 3.12 0.15 10.73
N LEU A 8 2.99 -1.18 10.62
CA LEU A 8 1.69 -1.81 10.39
C LEU A 8 0.74 -1.59 11.57
N GLN A 9 1.22 -1.74 12.80
CA GLN A 9 0.43 -1.48 14.00
C GLN A 9 -0.08 -0.04 14.04
N GLY A 10 0.77 0.94 13.72
CA GLY A 10 0.38 2.35 13.65
C GLY A 10 -0.70 2.60 12.59
N TYR A 11 -0.58 2.00 11.40
CA TYR A 11 -1.60 2.06 10.35
C TYR A 11 -2.95 1.51 10.84
N VAL A 12 -2.96 0.31 11.43
CA VAL A 12 -4.19 -0.31 11.94
C VAL A 12 -4.81 0.51 13.06
N GLN A 13 -3.99 1.04 13.98
CA GLN A 13 -4.49 1.88 15.07
C GLN A 13 -5.07 3.21 14.57
N ALA A 14 -4.46 3.85 13.58
CA ALA A 14 -4.96 5.08 12.98
C ALA A 14 -6.32 4.86 12.32
N LEU A 15 -6.48 3.79 11.52
CA LEU A 15 -7.75 3.45 10.90
C LEU A 15 -8.84 3.13 11.93
N ARG A 16 -8.49 2.35 12.97
CA ARG A 16 -9.41 2.03 14.06
C ARG A 16 -9.91 3.28 14.79
N ARG A 17 -9.06 4.28 15.02
CA ARG A 17 -9.46 5.56 15.65
C ARG A 17 -10.47 6.33 14.81
N CYS A 18 -10.47 6.13 13.49
CA CYS A 18 -11.45 6.70 12.56
C CYS A 18 -12.69 5.79 12.37
N GLY A 19 -12.83 4.70 13.12
CA GLY A 19 -13.92 3.74 12.96
C GLY A 19 -13.80 2.83 11.74
N ILE A 20 -12.64 2.80 11.08
CA ILE A 20 -12.40 1.98 9.89
C ILE A 20 -11.75 0.66 10.33
N MET A 21 -12.38 -0.46 10.00
CA MET A 21 -11.79 -1.79 10.19
C MET A 21 -10.84 -2.11 9.04
N VAL A 22 -9.65 -2.60 9.38
CA VAL A 22 -8.67 -3.03 8.37
C VAL A 22 -9.00 -4.45 7.95
N ASP A 23 -9.33 -4.62 6.68
CA ASP A 23 -9.41 -5.94 6.08
C ASP A 23 -7.99 -6.46 5.76
N PRO A 24 -7.59 -7.64 6.26
CA PRO A 24 -6.29 -8.22 5.96
C PRO A 24 -5.97 -8.36 4.47
N GLN A 25 -6.97 -8.45 3.60
CA GLN A 25 -6.76 -8.53 2.15
C GLN A 25 -6.09 -7.28 1.56
N TYR A 26 -6.23 -6.12 2.21
CA TYR A 26 -5.56 -4.87 1.81
C TYR A 26 -4.12 -4.77 2.33
N ILE A 27 -3.60 -5.78 3.03
CA ILE A 27 -2.24 -5.79 3.57
C ILE A 27 -1.33 -6.60 2.67
N ALA A 28 -0.66 -5.93 1.72
CA ALA A 28 0.39 -6.53 0.91
C ALA A 28 1.76 -6.43 1.62
N ARG A 29 2.54 -7.52 1.59
CA ARG A 29 3.90 -7.58 2.15
C ARG A 29 4.94 -7.64 1.05
N GLY A 30 6.11 -7.06 1.31
CA GLY A 30 7.26 -7.11 0.41
C GLY A 30 8.58 -7.05 1.16
N ASP A 31 9.67 -7.06 0.42
CA ASP A 31 11.06 -7.20 0.90
C ASP A 31 11.91 -5.94 0.63
N PHE A 32 11.27 -4.77 0.61
CA PHE A 32 11.90 -3.46 0.36
C PHE A 32 12.46 -3.23 -1.05
N THR A 33 12.24 -4.16 -1.99
CA THR A 33 12.66 -4.00 -3.39
C THR A 33 11.63 -3.27 -4.25
N PHE A 34 12.08 -2.75 -5.39
CA PHE A 34 11.19 -2.13 -6.38
C PHE A 34 10.19 -3.14 -6.95
N GLU A 35 10.68 -4.36 -7.24
CA GLU A 35 9.89 -5.47 -7.77
C GLU A 35 8.81 -5.89 -6.78
N ALA A 36 9.12 -5.97 -5.49
CA ALA A 36 8.12 -6.29 -4.48
C ALA A 36 7.06 -5.20 -4.35
N GLY A 37 7.45 -3.92 -4.44
CA GLY A 37 6.49 -2.81 -4.49
C GLY A 37 5.54 -2.89 -5.67
N SER A 38 6.07 -3.20 -6.86
CA SER A 38 5.28 -3.41 -8.07
C SER A 38 4.30 -4.59 -7.94
N LYS A 39 4.79 -5.75 -7.49
CA LYS A 39 3.95 -6.95 -7.25
C LYS A 39 2.86 -6.70 -6.21
N ALA A 40 3.20 -6.02 -5.11
CA ALA A 40 2.25 -5.67 -4.06
C ALA A 40 1.12 -4.77 -4.59
N MET A 41 1.45 -3.77 -5.43
CA MET A 41 0.43 -2.94 -6.05
C MET A 41 -0.45 -3.72 -7.02
N GLN A 42 0.13 -4.62 -7.82
CA GLN A 42 -0.65 -5.50 -8.70
C GLN A 42 -1.66 -6.32 -7.89
N GLN A 43 -1.21 -6.97 -6.80
CA GLN A 43 -2.08 -7.77 -5.92
C GLN A 43 -3.25 -6.96 -5.37
N LEU A 44 -3.00 -5.72 -4.95
CA LEU A 44 -4.04 -4.83 -4.40
C LEU A 44 -5.03 -4.38 -5.47
N LEU A 45 -4.57 -4.13 -6.69
CA LEU A 45 -5.43 -3.71 -7.80
C LEU A 45 -6.27 -4.86 -8.38
N ASP A 46 -5.82 -6.11 -8.22
CA ASP A 46 -6.54 -7.30 -8.66
C ASP A 46 -7.65 -7.75 -7.69
N LEU A 47 -7.80 -7.09 -6.53
CA LEU A 47 -8.89 -7.38 -5.60
C LEU A 47 -10.25 -7.04 -6.22
N PRO A 48 -11.34 -7.77 -5.87
CA PRO A 48 -12.68 -7.47 -6.35
C PRO A 48 -13.13 -6.03 -6.05
N GLN A 49 -12.64 -5.48 -4.94
CA GLN A 49 -12.76 -4.07 -4.59
C GLN A 49 -11.35 -3.53 -4.37
N PRO A 50 -10.70 -2.91 -5.37
CA PRO A 50 -9.36 -2.40 -5.21
C PRO A 50 -9.33 -1.18 -4.27
N PRO A 51 -8.24 -0.96 -3.50
CA PRO A 51 -8.16 0.16 -2.58
C PRO A 51 -8.09 1.50 -3.32
N THR A 52 -8.68 2.54 -2.73
CA THR A 52 -8.63 3.91 -3.28
C THR A 52 -7.36 4.67 -2.89
N ALA A 53 -6.66 4.22 -1.84
CA ALA A 53 -5.40 4.77 -1.36
C ALA A 53 -4.50 3.67 -0.80
N VAL A 54 -3.18 3.84 -0.96
CA VAL A 54 -2.18 2.89 -0.47
C VAL A 54 -1.15 3.62 0.39
N PHE A 55 -0.90 3.11 1.59
CA PHE A 55 0.21 3.52 2.42
C PHE A 55 1.39 2.58 2.20
N CYS A 56 2.51 3.10 1.68
CA CYS A 56 3.75 2.36 1.51
C CYS A 56 4.80 2.91 2.47
N HIS A 57 5.37 2.05 3.33
CA HIS A 57 6.33 2.51 4.34
C HIS A 57 7.78 2.64 3.80
N SER A 58 8.05 2.26 2.56
CA SER A 58 9.37 2.25 1.93
C SER A 58 9.32 2.98 0.59
N ASP A 59 10.22 3.94 0.37
CA ASP A 59 10.23 4.76 -0.85
C ASP A 59 10.55 3.93 -2.10
N VAL A 60 11.45 2.96 -1.99
CA VAL A 60 11.82 2.07 -3.11
C VAL A 60 10.62 1.23 -3.54
N MET A 61 9.88 0.67 -2.58
CA MET A 61 8.65 -0.06 -2.87
C MET A 61 7.55 0.88 -3.40
N ALA A 62 7.45 2.10 -2.88
CA ALA A 62 6.49 3.09 -3.36
C ALA A 62 6.73 3.43 -4.84
N LEU A 63 7.99 3.59 -5.26
CA LEU A 63 8.33 3.76 -6.68
C LEU A 63 7.91 2.57 -7.54
N GLY A 64 8.11 1.34 -7.04
CA GLY A 64 7.62 0.12 -7.68
C GLY A 64 6.11 0.10 -7.84
N ALA A 65 5.39 0.44 -6.77
CA ALA A 65 3.94 0.53 -6.77
C ALA A 65 3.42 1.60 -7.74
N LEU A 66 4.02 2.78 -7.75
CA LEU A 66 3.69 3.86 -8.68
C LEU A 66 3.93 3.46 -10.14
N SER A 67 5.03 2.75 -10.41
CA SER A 67 5.31 2.21 -11.75
C SER A 67 4.20 1.25 -12.19
N GLN A 68 3.77 0.36 -11.30
CA GLN A 68 2.72 -0.60 -11.61
C GLN A 68 1.35 0.07 -11.80
N ALA A 69 0.98 1.01 -10.92
CA ALA A 69 -0.25 1.77 -11.05
C ALA A 69 -0.30 2.50 -12.40
N LYS A 70 0.81 3.11 -12.83
CA LYS A 70 0.93 3.76 -14.13
C LYS A 70 0.77 2.78 -15.30
N ARG A 71 1.32 1.56 -15.19
CA ARG A 71 1.16 0.51 -16.21
C ARG A 71 -0.29 0.07 -16.38
N GLN A 72 -1.07 0.06 -15.30
CA GLN A 72 -2.52 -0.20 -15.34
C GLN A 72 -3.35 1.02 -15.80
N GLY A 73 -2.71 2.11 -16.24
CA GLY A 73 -3.40 3.32 -16.69
C GLY A 73 -3.98 4.17 -15.56
N LEU A 74 -3.67 3.85 -14.30
CA LEU A 74 -4.12 4.65 -13.16
C LEU A 74 -3.32 5.95 -13.07
N LYS A 75 -4.03 7.06 -13.07
CA LYS A 75 -3.44 8.37 -12.79
C LYS A 75 -3.34 8.55 -11.28
N VAL A 76 -2.14 8.37 -10.74
CA VAL A 76 -1.86 8.65 -9.32
C VAL A 76 -2.08 10.14 -9.08
N ARG A 77 -3.08 10.46 -8.25
CA ARG A 77 -3.37 11.84 -7.87
C ARG A 77 -2.32 12.28 -6.84
N LYS A 78 -1.71 13.44 -7.08
CA LYS A 78 -0.96 14.15 -6.04
C LYS A 78 -2.01 14.77 -5.12
N THR A 79 -2.34 14.11 -4.02
CA THR A 79 -3.14 14.74 -2.96
C THR A 79 -2.19 15.21 -1.88
N PHE A 80 -2.10 16.53 -1.70
CA PHE A 80 -1.64 17.25 -0.51
C PHE A 80 -2.67 18.38 -0.29
N PRO A 81 -3.08 18.66 0.95
CA PRO A 81 -2.23 19.35 1.92
C PRO A 81 -1.73 18.46 3.06
#